data_AF-A0A1Z8TYC1-F1
#
_entry.id   AF-A0A1Z8TYC1-F1
#
_cell.length_a   1.000
_cell.length_b   1.000
_cell.length_c   1.000
_cell.angle_alpha   90.00
_cell.angle_beta   90.00
_cell.angle_gamma   90.00
#
_symmetry.space_group_name_H-M   'P 1'
#
loop_
_entity.id
_entity.type
_entity.pdbx_description
1 polymer ?
#
loop_
_entity_poly.entity_id
_entity_poly.type
_entity_poly.pdbx_seq_one_letter_code
_entity_poly.pdbx_strand_id
1 'polypeptide(L)'
;GDGTNTWRELTALEYHYWTQPLPHGLSRWIHSLPSWFDSLSLYFMYLIELALPLCFFLPGNARRVALIGQVVLQVAILLSGNYGFFNLLTLCLCIPLVDDQVIPSAINNRFSKSTTGTTASKSAFRTPVLFLLFSVFLTTSYGHILNDLRGNKAREEFLEVPQWIQLLKAKARVLRCFNSYGLFRVMTTSRPEIIIEGSMNGESWQTYEFKWKPGDPYRPTAFAGPHMPRLDWQMWFEGLNFENYVQNDFTNFLYFRFLQISANGGDQNDFANLQKVLGEQEFFALSNSPSHIQQQVLQNYNQLLGAFLGRSQWFGNFLEALFLQNENVLSLLAEYPEFPKGPNQLRITLRHYKFSKVGGSFWKTSEIPKASLLIKKW
;
A
#
# COMPACT_ATOMS: atom_id res chain seq x y z
N GLY A 1 -9.56 4.47 -13.49
CA GLY A 1 -10.52 5.06 -12.55
C GLY A 1 -11.46 5.96 -13.32
N ASP A 2 -12.70 6.07 -12.85
CA ASP A 2 -13.81 6.92 -13.32
C ASP A 2 -13.57 8.44 -13.21
N GLY A 3 -12.36 8.87 -12.83
CA GLY A 3 -11.99 10.29 -12.75
C GLY A 3 -12.52 11.03 -11.52
N THR A 4 -13.15 10.35 -10.57
CA THR A 4 -13.69 10.96 -9.34
C THR A 4 -12.59 11.12 -8.26
N ASN A 5 -12.72 12.14 -7.41
CA ASN A 5 -11.83 12.30 -6.26
C ASN A 5 -12.61 11.94 -5.00
N THR A 6 -12.50 10.66 -4.61
CA THR A 6 -13.24 10.07 -3.49
C THR A 6 -13.06 10.80 -2.16
N TRP A 7 -11.90 11.42 -1.95
CA TRP A 7 -11.63 12.22 -0.75
C TRP A 7 -12.43 13.52 -0.75
N ARG A 8 -12.50 14.18 -1.91
CA ARG A 8 -13.22 15.45 -2.09
C ARG A 8 -14.74 15.27 -2.10
N GLU A 9 -15.20 14.12 -2.59
CA GLU A 9 -16.61 13.74 -2.68
C GLU A 9 -17.13 13.04 -1.42
N LEU A 10 -16.27 12.83 -0.41
CA LEU A 10 -16.59 12.17 0.86
C LEU A 10 -17.05 10.72 0.73
N THR A 11 -16.60 10.02 -0.32
CA THR A 11 -16.91 8.61 -0.61
C THR A 11 -15.75 7.66 -0.34
N ALA A 12 -14.60 8.16 0.14
CA ALA A 12 -13.40 7.35 0.36
C ALA A 12 -13.63 6.14 1.30
N LEU A 13 -14.42 6.31 2.35
CA LEU A 13 -14.71 5.24 3.31
C LEU A 13 -15.65 4.14 2.77
N GLU A 14 -16.40 4.41 1.70
CA GLU A 14 -17.19 3.39 1.00
C GLU A 14 -16.30 2.29 0.39
N TYR A 15 -15.05 2.63 0.09
CA TYR A 15 -14.06 1.72 -0.46
C TYR A 15 -13.09 1.21 0.61
N HIS A 16 -12.59 2.13 1.44
CA HIS A 16 -11.47 1.91 2.34
C HIS A 16 -11.58 0.62 3.18
N TYR A 17 -12.72 0.38 3.82
CA TYR A 17 -12.86 -0.73 4.77
C TYR A 17 -12.69 -2.11 4.14
N TRP A 18 -13.03 -2.27 2.87
CA TRP A 18 -12.85 -3.55 2.16
C TRP A 18 -11.62 -3.57 1.27
N THR A 19 -11.13 -2.42 0.80
CA THR A 19 -9.93 -2.36 -0.08
C THR A 19 -8.60 -2.18 0.67
N GLN A 20 -8.61 -1.82 1.96
CA GLN A 20 -7.42 -1.71 2.81
C GLN A 20 -6.59 -3.01 2.84
N PRO A 21 -5.27 -2.99 3.07
CA PRO A 21 -4.41 -4.17 2.89
C PRO A 21 -4.88 -5.42 3.64
N LEU A 22 -5.15 -5.29 4.94
CA LEU A 22 -5.55 -6.39 5.82
C LEU A 22 -6.85 -6.04 6.57
N PRO A 23 -8.02 -6.19 5.94
CA PRO A 23 -9.31 -5.99 6.60
C PRO A 23 -9.58 -7.14 7.58
N HIS A 24 -10.47 -6.93 8.54
CA HIS A 24 -10.92 -7.96 9.48
C HIS A 24 -12.42 -7.89 9.76
N GLY A 25 -12.92 -8.73 10.67
CA GLY A 25 -14.35 -8.79 11.02
C GLY A 25 -15.01 -7.44 11.32
N LEU A 26 -14.40 -6.63 12.21
CA LEU A 26 -14.92 -5.28 12.51
C LEU A 26 -14.92 -4.35 11.29
N SER A 27 -13.96 -4.49 10.36
CA SER A 27 -13.97 -3.69 9.12
C SER A 27 -15.25 -3.91 8.32
N ARG A 28 -15.73 -5.16 8.23
CA ARG A 28 -17.01 -5.48 7.58
C ARG A 28 -18.19 -4.90 8.33
N TRP A 29 -18.16 -4.97 9.66
CA TRP A 29 -19.22 -4.40 10.49
C TRP A 29 -19.29 -2.88 10.34
N ILE A 30 -18.16 -2.17 10.41
CA ILE A 30 -18.11 -0.71 10.20
C ILE A 30 -18.60 -0.37 8.79
N HIS A 31 -18.16 -1.12 7.76
CA HIS A 31 -18.64 -0.91 6.39
C HIS A 31 -20.15 -1.15 6.20
N SER A 32 -20.78 -1.90 7.11
CA SER A 32 -22.24 -2.12 7.07
C SER A 32 -23.04 -0.98 7.70
N LEU A 33 -22.39 -0.01 8.35
CA LEU A 33 -23.03 1.17 8.90
C LEU A 33 -23.61 2.06 7.76
N PRO A 34 -24.58 2.93 8.07
CA PRO A 34 -25.17 3.81 7.07
C PRO A 34 -24.15 4.81 6.51
N SER A 35 -24.32 5.25 5.26
CA SER A 35 -23.38 6.16 4.58
C SER A 35 -23.16 7.51 5.27
N TRP A 36 -24.12 8.01 6.06
CA TRP A 36 -23.90 9.23 6.85
C TRP A 36 -22.78 9.08 7.87
N PHE A 37 -22.55 7.86 8.38
CA PHE A 37 -21.47 7.56 9.31
C PHE A 37 -20.11 7.76 8.63
N ASP A 38 -19.97 7.26 7.39
CA ASP A 38 -18.76 7.44 6.58
C ASP A 38 -18.46 8.91 6.33
N SER A 39 -19.46 9.71 5.94
CA SER A 39 -19.27 11.16 5.75
C SER A 39 -18.87 11.86 7.04
N LEU A 40 -19.51 11.52 8.17
CA LEU A 40 -19.18 12.07 9.49
C LEU A 40 -17.76 11.71 9.92
N SER A 41 -17.37 10.45 9.74
CA SER A 41 -16.00 9.98 10.03
C SER A 41 -14.96 10.71 9.19
N LEU A 42 -15.24 10.99 7.92
CA LEU A 42 -14.34 11.78 7.06
C LEU A 42 -14.20 13.23 7.54
N TYR A 43 -15.29 13.89 7.93
CA TYR A 43 -15.19 15.25 8.50
C TYR A 43 -14.36 15.28 9.78
N PHE A 44 -14.56 14.29 10.66
CA PHE A 44 -13.81 14.18 11.90
C PHE A 44 -12.32 13.89 11.65
N MET A 45 -12.02 13.00 10.70
CA MET A 45 -10.67 12.74 10.25
C MET A 45 -10.00 14.01 9.71
N TYR A 46 -10.66 14.77 8.81
CA TYR A 46 -10.11 16.04 8.31
C TYR A 46 -9.85 17.05 9.41
N LEU A 47 -10.77 17.18 10.37
CA LEU A 47 -10.59 18.05 11.52
C LEU A 47 -9.34 17.66 12.32
N ILE A 48 -9.18 16.36 12.60
CA ILE A 48 -8.08 15.84 13.43
C ILE A 48 -6.74 15.87 12.70
N GLU A 49 -6.70 15.57 11.41
CA GLU A 49 -5.45 15.50 10.65
C GLU A 49 -4.99 16.84 10.10
N LEU A 50 -5.89 17.80 9.86
CA LEU A 50 -5.54 19.09 9.25
C LEU A 50 -5.60 20.26 10.23
N ALA A 51 -6.61 20.32 11.11
CA ALA A 51 -6.82 21.47 11.98
C ALA A 51 -6.19 21.27 13.38
N LEU A 52 -6.46 20.15 14.04
CA LEU A 52 -5.97 19.89 15.40
C LEU A 52 -4.44 19.88 15.54
N PRO A 53 -3.60 19.50 14.55
CA PRO A 53 -2.15 19.53 14.73
C PRO A 53 -1.61 20.94 14.94
N LEU A 54 -2.29 21.98 14.46
CA LEU A 54 -1.94 23.38 14.74
C LEU A 54 -2.09 23.69 16.25
N CYS A 55 -3.03 23.04 16.92
CA CYS A 55 -3.26 23.19 18.34
C CYS A 55 -2.21 22.48 19.21
N PHE A 56 -1.35 21.62 18.65
CA PHE A 56 -0.21 21.03 19.39
C PHE A 56 0.74 22.10 19.94
N PHE A 57 0.84 23.24 19.25
CA PHE A 57 1.71 24.35 19.62
C PHE A 57 1.04 25.38 20.54
N LEU A 58 -0.25 25.22 20.86
CA LEU A 58 -1.00 26.13 21.72
C LEU A 58 -1.02 25.62 23.17
N PRO A 59 -0.96 26.49 24.19
CA PRO A 59 -1.01 26.06 25.59
C PRO A 59 -2.42 25.63 26.03
N GLY A 60 -2.49 24.91 27.15
CA GLY A 60 -3.74 24.62 27.86
C GLY A 60 -4.67 23.63 27.15
N ASN A 61 -5.97 23.95 27.12
CA ASN A 61 -7.02 23.05 26.65
C ASN A 61 -6.93 22.73 25.16
N ALA A 62 -6.42 23.65 24.33
CA ALA A 62 -6.30 23.44 22.89
C ALA A 62 -5.40 22.24 22.56
N ARG A 63 -4.23 22.14 23.19
CA ARG A 63 -3.32 20.99 23.07
C ARG A 63 -3.96 19.68 23.58
N ARG A 64 -4.74 19.75 24.67
CA ARG A 64 -5.43 18.57 25.22
C ARG A 64 -6.50 18.04 24.27
N VAL A 65 -7.30 18.92 23.68
CA VAL A 65 -8.30 18.54 22.67
C VAL A 65 -7.62 17.91 21.46
N ALA A 66 -6.50 18.48 20.99
CA ALA A 66 -5.75 17.93 19.88
C ALA A 66 -5.16 16.54 20.19
N LEU A 67 -4.59 16.37 21.39
CA LEU A 67 -4.11 15.07 21.88
C LEU A 67 -5.23 14.03 21.91
N ILE A 68 -6.37 14.36 22.53
CA ILE A 68 -7.51 13.43 22.64
C ILE A 68 -8.04 13.08 21.25
N GLY A 69 -8.19 14.08 20.37
CA GLY A 69 -8.58 13.86 18.97
C GLY A 69 -7.65 12.88 18.27
N GLN A 70 -6.34 13.08 18.37
CA GLN A 70 -5.36 12.19 17.75
C GLN A 70 -5.46 10.77 18.33
N VAL A 71 -5.57 10.61 19.65
CA VAL A 71 -5.72 9.30 20.30
C VAL A 71 -6.99 8.59 19.83
N VAL A 72 -8.12 9.30 19.82
CA VAL A 72 -9.41 8.75 19.36
C VAL A 72 -9.32 8.29 17.91
N LEU A 73 -8.72 9.10 17.02
CA LEU A 73 -8.53 8.73 15.62
C LEU A 73 -7.65 7.49 15.48
N GLN A 74 -6.51 7.43 16.17
CA GLN A 74 -5.61 6.26 16.09
C GLN A 74 -6.28 4.98 16.62
N VAL A 75 -7.07 5.07 17.68
CA VAL A 75 -7.87 3.94 18.19
C VAL A 75 -8.95 3.52 17.19
N ALA A 76 -9.64 4.47 16.55
CA ALA A 76 -10.63 4.17 15.53
C ALA A 76 -10.00 3.43 14.33
N ILE A 77 -8.82 3.87 13.87
CA ILE A 77 -8.08 3.21 12.78
C ILE A 77 -7.61 1.80 13.20
N LEU A 78 -7.16 1.61 14.44
CA LEU A 78 -6.80 0.28 14.99
C LEU A 78 -7.99 -0.68 14.98
N LEU A 79 -9.19 -0.18 15.24
CA LEU A 79 -10.41 -0.98 15.27
C LEU A 79 -11.00 -1.22 13.88
N SER A 80 -10.62 -0.44 12.87
CA SER A 80 -11.17 -0.55 11.52
C SER A 80 -10.33 -1.38 10.55
N GLY A 81 -9.08 -1.67 10.86
CA GLY A 81 -8.20 -2.50 10.03
C GLY A 81 -6.90 -2.89 10.72
N ASN A 82 -6.21 -3.88 10.17
CA ASN A 82 -4.89 -4.28 10.68
C ASN A 82 -3.80 -3.40 10.06
N TYR A 83 -3.23 -2.48 10.84
CA TYR A 83 -2.17 -1.54 10.42
C TYR A 83 -0.82 -1.80 11.11
N GLY A 84 -0.65 -2.99 11.68
CA GLY A 84 0.52 -3.35 12.47
C GLY A 84 0.76 -2.37 13.61
N PHE A 85 1.99 -1.87 13.73
CA PHE A 85 2.39 -0.98 14.82
C PHE A 85 2.32 0.51 14.46
N PHE A 86 1.84 0.90 13.26
CA PHE A 86 1.84 2.31 12.84
C PHE A 86 1.04 3.22 13.78
N ASN A 87 -0.17 2.81 14.15
CA ASN A 87 -1.02 3.61 15.03
C ASN A 87 -0.43 3.69 16.44
N LEU A 88 0.24 2.63 16.90
CA LEU A 88 0.96 2.63 18.17
C LEU A 88 2.13 3.62 18.16
N LEU A 89 2.87 3.73 17.05
CA LEU A 89 3.91 4.74 16.92
C LEU A 89 3.34 6.15 17.03
N THR A 90 2.22 6.43 16.35
CA THR A 90 1.56 7.73 16.46
C THR A 90 1.09 7.99 17.89
N LEU A 91 0.53 6.99 18.58
CA LEU A 91 0.15 7.11 19.99
C LEU A 91 1.37 7.39 20.89
N CYS A 92 2.52 6.75 20.65
CA CYS A 92 3.77 7.05 21.35
C CYS A 92 4.23 8.50 21.10
N LEU A 93 4.11 8.99 19.87
CA LEU A 93 4.42 10.39 19.52
C LEU A 93 3.45 11.39 20.14
N CYS A 94 2.28 10.95 20.62
CA CYS A 94 1.35 11.79 21.36
C CYS A 94 1.74 11.97 22.83
N ILE A 95 2.60 11.10 23.40
CA ILE A 95 3.00 11.17 24.82
C ILE A 95 3.58 12.55 25.20
N PRO A 96 4.49 13.18 24.40
CA PRO A 96 5.01 14.51 24.72
C PRO A 96 3.96 15.64 24.68
N LEU A 97 2.77 15.41 24.14
CA LEU A 97 1.68 16.40 24.15
C LEU A 97 0.92 16.41 25.49
N VAL A 98 1.14 15.41 26.34
CA VAL A 98 0.56 15.36 27.70
C VAL A 98 1.17 16.46 28.55
N ASP A 99 0.32 17.29 29.12
CA ASP A 99 0.72 18.40 29.98
C ASP A 99 1.02 17.93 31.41
N ASP A 100 1.98 18.55 32.09
CA ASP A 100 2.37 18.24 33.47
C ASP A 100 1.20 18.38 34.46
N GLN A 101 0.21 19.20 34.11
CA GLN A 101 -1.02 19.39 34.89
C GLN A 101 -1.94 18.16 34.88
N VAL A 102 -1.79 17.26 33.91
CA VAL A 102 -2.57 16.02 33.79
C VAL A 102 -1.87 14.87 34.51
N ILE A 103 -0.55 14.97 34.72
CA ILE A 103 0.24 13.96 35.40
C ILE A 103 0.00 14.05 36.92
N PRO A 104 -0.38 12.94 37.60
CA PRO A 104 -0.55 12.93 39.05
C PRO A 104 0.67 13.49 39.79
N SER A 105 0.44 14.32 40.80
CA SER A 105 1.47 15.00 41.59
C SER A 105 2.50 14.05 42.23
N ALA A 106 2.12 12.79 42.47
CA ALA A 106 3.02 11.74 42.96
C ALA A 106 4.18 11.39 42.00
N ILE A 107 3.98 11.55 40.69
CA ILE A 107 5.01 11.32 39.65
C ILE A 107 5.80 12.61 39.41
N ASN A 108 5.10 13.76 39.43
CA ASN A 108 5.67 15.07 39.13
C ASN A 108 6.74 15.49 40.17
N ASN A 109 6.56 15.12 41.44
CA ASN A 109 7.53 15.41 42.51
C ASN A 109 8.89 14.68 42.39
N ARG A 110 9.03 13.69 41.49
CA ARG A 110 10.30 12.97 41.26
C ARG A 110 11.20 13.64 40.23
N PHE A 111 10.65 14.55 39.41
CA PHE A 111 11.40 15.30 38.41
C PHE A 111 11.62 16.71 38.94
N SER A 112 12.84 16.96 39.46
CA SER A 112 13.23 18.27 39.99
C SER A 112 13.01 19.37 38.94
N LYS A 113 12.27 20.42 39.31
CA LYS A 113 12.10 21.63 38.49
C LYS A 113 13.40 22.44 38.48
N SER A 114 14.31 22.09 37.57
CA SER A 114 15.38 23.01 37.18
C SER A 114 14.77 24.14 36.37
N THR A 115 14.45 25.24 37.05
CA THR A 115 13.92 26.45 36.39
C THR A 115 15.11 27.32 35.99
N THR A 116 15.89 26.87 35.00
CA THR A 116 16.84 27.75 34.33
C THR A 116 16.06 28.61 33.34
N GLY A 117 15.82 29.87 33.72
CA GLY A 117 15.23 30.88 32.86
C GLY A 117 16.14 31.13 31.66
N THR A 118 15.95 30.36 30.60
CA THR A 118 16.62 30.58 29.32
C THR A 118 15.92 31.73 28.62
N THR A 119 16.49 32.93 28.75
CA THR A 119 16.10 34.07 27.93
C THR A 119 16.52 33.77 26.49
N ALA A 120 15.55 33.39 25.65
CA ALA A 120 15.79 33.12 24.24
C ALA A 120 16.38 34.38 23.58
N SER A 121 17.64 34.30 23.14
CA SER A 121 18.32 35.40 22.45
C SER A 121 17.55 35.79 21.18
N LYS A 122 17.16 37.07 21.10
CA LYS A 122 16.50 37.66 19.93
C LYS A 122 17.55 37.94 18.86
N SER A 123 17.98 36.91 18.13
CA SER A 123 18.84 37.09 16.96
C SER A 123 18.03 37.68 15.80
N ALA A 124 18.48 38.83 15.27
CA ALA A 124 17.87 39.47 14.10
C ALA A 124 17.91 38.58 12.84
N PHE A 125 18.80 37.60 12.79
CA PHE A 125 18.92 36.65 11.68
C PHE A 125 17.92 35.50 11.77
N ARG A 126 17.34 35.25 12.94
CA ARG A 126 16.40 34.13 13.15
C ARG A 126 15.10 34.32 12.37
N THR A 127 14.52 35.51 12.44
CA THR A 127 13.23 35.82 11.78
C THR A 127 13.27 35.68 10.25
N PRO A 128 14.25 36.26 9.52
CA PRO A 128 14.30 36.10 8.06
C PRO A 128 14.56 34.64 7.64
N VAL A 129 15.37 33.89 8.38
CA VAL A 129 15.58 32.46 8.11
C VAL A 129 14.29 31.66 8.30
N LEU A 130 13.57 31.88 9.40
CA LEU A 130 12.29 31.21 9.64
C LEU A 130 11.25 31.57 8.57
N PHE A 131 11.19 32.84 8.15
CA PHE A 131 10.31 33.27 7.08
C PHE A 131 10.65 32.60 5.74
N LEU A 132 11.94 32.49 5.41
CA LEU A 132 12.40 31.79 4.21
C LEU A 132 12.00 30.30 4.26
N LEU A 133 12.27 29.62 5.39
CA LEU A 133 11.90 28.21 5.58
C LEU A 133 10.39 28.00 5.47
N PHE A 134 9.60 28.88 6.07
CA PHE A 134 8.15 28.84 5.99
C PHE A 134 7.63 29.10 4.57
N SER A 135 8.25 30.02 3.84
CA SER A 135 7.90 30.29 2.43
C SER A 135 8.21 29.08 1.53
N VAL A 136 9.34 28.41 1.76
CA VAL A 136 9.69 27.16 1.07
C VAL A 136 8.68 26.06 1.42
N PHE A 137 8.31 25.92 2.70
CA PHE A 137 7.29 24.98 3.15
C PHE A 137 5.95 25.22 2.45
N LEU A 138 5.44 26.46 2.45
CA LEU A 138 4.17 26.80 1.81
C LEU A 138 4.18 26.53 0.31
N THR A 139 5.26 26.93 -0.37
CA THR A 139 5.38 26.76 -1.82
C THR A 139 5.44 25.29 -2.22
N THR A 140 6.25 24.48 -1.52
CA THR A 140 6.34 23.05 -1.80
C THR A 140 5.05 22.32 -1.43
N SER A 141 4.42 22.69 -0.30
CA SER A 141 3.11 22.16 0.12
C SER A 141 2.02 22.46 -0.88
N TYR A 142 1.96 23.69 -1.41
CA TYR A 142 1.02 24.06 -2.48
C TYR A 142 1.19 23.15 -3.71
N GLY A 143 2.44 22.93 -4.14
CA GLY A 143 2.73 22.01 -5.24
C GLY A 143 2.46 20.53 -4.94
N HIS A 144 2.33 20.13 -3.67
CA HIS A 144 1.85 18.80 -3.29
C HIS A 144 0.33 18.75 -3.27
N ILE A 145 -0.34 19.73 -2.66
CA ILE A 145 -1.80 19.85 -2.61
C ILE A 145 -2.41 19.89 -4.02
N LEU A 146 -1.84 20.63 -4.96
CA LEU A 146 -2.32 20.62 -6.36
C LEU A 146 -2.25 19.22 -6.98
N ASN A 147 -1.17 18.49 -6.72
CA ASN A 147 -1.03 17.09 -7.16
C ASN A 147 -2.00 16.16 -6.42
N ASP A 148 -2.34 16.43 -5.16
CA ASP A 148 -3.32 15.69 -4.36
C ASP A 148 -4.75 15.90 -4.83
N LEU A 149 -5.13 17.15 -5.12
CA LEU A 149 -6.46 17.52 -5.60
C LEU A 149 -6.80 16.87 -6.94
N ARG A 150 -5.80 16.46 -7.72
CA ARG A 150 -5.97 15.66 -8.93
C ARG A 150 -6.69 14.34 -8.66
N GLY A 151 -6.46 13.68 -7.53
CA GLY A 151 -7.04 12.37 -7.22
C GLY A 151 -6.76 11.31 -8.30
N ASN A 152 -7.79 10.60 -8.73
CA ASN A 152 -7.74 9.55 -9.76
C ASN A 152 -7.71 10.07 -11.22
N LYS A 153 -7.68 11.39 -11.44
CA LYS A 153 -7.84 11.96 -12.80
C LYS A 153 -6.62 11.71 -13.70
N ALA A 154 -6.87 11.57 -15.00
CA ALA A 154 -5.83 11.43 -16.01
C ALA A 154 -4.91 12.67 -16.03
N ARG A 155 -3.68 12.49 -16.51
CA ARG A 155 -2.62 13.53 -16.47
C ARG A 155 -2.97 14.76 -17.30
N GLU A 156 -3.85 14.60 -18.27
CA GLU A 156 -4.14 15.60 -19.31
C GLU A 156 -5.17 16.67 -18.88
N GLU A 157 -5.86 16.48 -17.74
CA GLU A 157 -7.00 17.34 -17.35
C GLU A 157 -6.72 18.32 -16.20
N PHE A 158 -5.48 18.42 -15.68
CA PHE A 158 -5.21 19.21 -14.46
C PHE A 158 -4.11 20.27 -14.62
N LEU A 159 -4.24 21.34 -13.83
CA LEU A 159 -3.29 22.45 -13.78
C LEU A 159 -1.87 21.93 -13.49
N GLU A 160 -0.96 22.15 -14.43
CA GLU A 160 0.44 21.79 -14.26
C GLU A 160 1.06 22.64 -13.15
N VAL A 161 1.75 21.98 -12.22
CA VAL A 161 2.53 22.68 -11.19
C VAL A 161 3.63 23.48 -11.89
N PRO A 162 3.74 24.81 -11.66
CA PRO A 162 4.74 25.64 -12.30
C PRO A 162 6.16 25.05 -12.18
N GLN A 163 6.94 25.13 -13.27
CA GLN A 163 8.26 24.50 -13.36
C GLN A 163 9.21 24.92 -12.23
N TRP A 164 9.15 26.18 -11.79
CA TRP A 164 9.97 26.69 -10.69
C TRP A 164 9.63 26.02 -9.34
N ILE A 165 8.36 25.69 -9.09
CA ILE A 165 7.94 24.93 -7.90
C ILE A 165 8.45 23.49 -8.00
N GLN A 166 8.43 22.89 -9.19
CA GLN A 166 8.95 21.54 -9.40
C GLN A 166 10.47 21.48 -9.17
N LEU A 167 11.22 22.48 -9.64
CA LEU A 167 12.65 22.62 -9.38
C LEU A 167 12.94 22.80 -7.87
N LEU A 168 12.16 23.65 -7.20
CA LEU A 168 12.29 23.83 -5.75
C LEU A 168 12.01 22.53 -4.99
N LYS A 169 10.94 21.81 -5.36
CA LYS A 169 10.60 20.49 -4.79
C LYS A 169 11.73 19.49 -5.03
N ALA A 170 12.31 19.44 -6.24
CA ALA A 170 13.41 18.53 -6.56
C ALA A 170 14.65 18.80 -5.68
N LYS A 171 15.00 20.07 -5.44
CA LYS A 171 16.09 20.45 -4.54
C LYS A 171 15.76 20.12 -3.07
N ALA A 172 14.56 20.47 -2.62
CA ALA A 172 14.10 20.23 -1.25
C ALA A 172 13.95 18.73 -0.92
N ARG A 173 13.72 17.87 -1.93
CA ARG A 173 13.57 16.41 -1.80
C ARG A 173 14.76 15.75 -1.12
N VAL A 174 15.98 16.29 -1.28
CA VAL A 174 17.20 15.75 -0.64
C VAL A 174 17.05 15.74 0.88
N LEU A 175 16.41 16.76 1.45
CA LEU A 175 16.19 16.87 2.89
C LEU A 175 15.15 15.88 3.40
N ARG A 176 14.28 15.36 2.53
CA ARG A 176 13.11 14.51 2.85
C ARG A 176 12.11 15.12 3.85
N CYS A 177 12.31 16.37 4.28
CA CYS A 177 11.43 17.10 5.19
C CYS A 177 10.10 17.56 4.55
N PHE A 178 10.04 17.63 3.22
CA PHE A 178 8.83 17.98 2.47
C PHE A 178 8.49 16.81 1.54
N ASN A 179 7.42 16.10 1.87
CA ASN A 179 6.96 14.96 1.09
C ASN A 179 5.44 14.87 1.16
N SER A 180 4.86 14.23 0.14
CA SER A 180 3.43 13.94 0.09
C SER A 180 3.17 12.47 0.37
N TYR A 181 3.73 11.97 1.47
CA TYR A 181 3.52 10.59 1.89
C TYR A 181 2.08 10.38 2.34
N GLY A 182 1.43 9.37 1.78
CA GLY A 182 0.11 8.91 2.21
C GLY A 182 -0.15 7.52 1.66
N LEU A 183 -0.26 6.53 2.55
CA LEU A 183 -0.49 5.12 2.19
C LEU A 183 -1.78 4.94 1.37
N PHE A 184 -2.75 5.83 1.61
CA PHE A 184 -4.11 5.82 1.08
C PHE A 184 -4.48 7.10 0.34
N ARG A 185 -3.48 7.82 -0.15
CA ARG A 185 -3.64 9.10 -0.86
C ARG A 185 -4.65 9.00 -2.01
N VAL A 186 -4.63 7.89 -2.73
CA VAL A 186 -5.56 7.56 -3.79
C VAL A 186 -6.29 6.28 -3.39
N MET A 187 -7.62 6.34 -3.25
CA MET A 187 -8.40 5.16 -2.88
C MET A 187 -8.39 4.13 -4.00
N THR A 188 -8.05 2.90 -3.63
CA THR A 188 -8.34 1.73 -4.43
C THR A 188 -9.85 1.48 -4.41
N THR A 189 -10.45 1.35 -5.58
CA THR A 189 -11.89 1.07 -5.76
C THR A 189 -12.16 -0.39 -6.15
N SER A 190 -11.10 -1.16 -6.36
CA SER A 190 -11.06 -2.60 -6.56
C SER A 190 -10.20 -3.24 -5.47
N ARG A 191 -10.39 -4.54 -5.25
CA ARG A 191 -9.52 -5.38 -4.42
C ARG A 191 -9.17 -6.66 -5.16
N PRO A 192 -8.15 -6.65 -6.00
CA PRO A 192 -7.61 -7.86 -6.60
C PRO A 192 -6.88 -8.70 -5.55
N GLU A 193 -7.26 -9.97 -5.43
CA GLU A 193 -6.62 -10.94 -4.56
C GLU A 193 -6.03 -12.08 -5.39
N ILE A 194 -4.76 -12.35 -5.11
CA ILE A 194 -4.04 -13.47 -5.71
C ILE A 194 -4.42 -14.74 -4.94
N ILE A 195 -4.82 -15.77 -5.68
CA ILE A 195 -5.06 -17.13 -5.21
C ILE A 195 -4.00 -18.01 -5.84
N ILE A 196 -3.33 -18.81 -5.01
CA ILE A 196 -2.26 -19.72 -5.45
C ILE A 196 -2.69 -21.14 -5.12
N GLU A 197 -2.61 -22.01 -6.12
CA GLU A 197 -2.99 -23.41 -6.00
C GLU A 197 -1.88 -24.30 -6.53
N GLY A 198 -1.58 -25.39 -5.84
CA GLY A 198 -0.62 -26.40 -6.25
C GLY A 198 -1.30 -27.65 -6.79
N SER A 199 -0.65 -28.30 -7.75
CA SER A 199 -1.09 -29.59 -8.29
C SER A 199 0.08 -30.48 -8.69
N MET A 200 -0.09 -31.80 -8.48
CA MET A 200 0.84 -32.83 -8.97
C MET A 200 0.48 -33.33 -10.38
N ASN A 201 -0.81 -33.35 -10.72
CA ASN A 201 -1.32 -33.93 -11.97
C ASN A 201 -1.94 -32.89 -12.92
N GLY A 202 -2.16 -31.65 -12.46
CA GLY A 202 -2.88 -30.62 -13.22
C GLY A 202 -4.41 -30.74 -13.16
N GLU A 203 -4.95 -31.72 -12.44
CA GLU A 203 -6.39 -31.97 -12.32
C GLU A 203 -6.91 -31.64 -10.91
N SER A 204 -6.23 -32.13 -9.87
CA SER A 204 -6.55 -31.85 -8.47
C SER A 204 -5.74 -30.65 -8.00
N TRP A 205 -6.42 -29.57 -7.63
CA TRP A 205 -5.83 -28.30 -7.20
C TRP A 205 -6.08 -28.08 -5.71
N GLN A 206 -5.04 -27.70 -4.97
CA GLN A 206 -5.12 -27.40 -3.55
C GLN A 206 -4.59 -26.00 -3.28
N THR A 207 -5.36 -25.20 -2.54
CA THR A 207 -5.06 -23.78 -2.30
C THR A 207 -4.05 -23.58 -1.18
N TYR A 208 -3.13 -22.63 -1.37
CA TYR A 208 -2.29 -22.09 -0.31
C TYR A 208 -3.03 -20.93 0.38
N GLU A 209 -3.53 -21.17 1.60
CA GLU A 209 -4.32 -20.20 2.35
C GLU A 209 -3.43 -19.33 3.26
N PHE A 210 -3.64 -18.03 3.19
CA PHE A 210 -2.92 -17.06 4.00
C PHE A 210 -3.61 -16.82 5.36
N LYS A 211 -2.88 -16.30 6.35
CA LYS A 211 -3.37 -16.12 7.74
C LYS A 211 -4.25 -14.89 7.92
N TRP A 212 -3.90 -13.78 7.27
CA TRP A 212 -4.44 -12.47 7.60
C TRP A 212 -5.10 -11.77 6.41
N LYS A 213 -4.69 -12.08 5.17
CA LYS A 213 -5.37 -11.56 3.98
C LYS A 213 -6.64 -12.37 3.65
N PRO A 214 -7.58 -11.81 2.87
CA PRO A 214 -8.72 -12.55 2.34
C PRO A 214 -8.29 -13.76 1.50
N GLY A 215 -9.02 -14.87 1.60
CA GLY A 215 -8.75 -16.11 0.88
C GLY A 215 -10.08 -16.81 0.60
N ASP A 216 -10.36 -17.89 1.32
CA ASP A 216 -11.69 -18.52 1.34
C ASP A 216 -12.84 -17.48 1.47
N PRO A 217 -13.80 -17.42 0.52
CA PRO A 217 -14.94 -16.52 0.57
C PRO A 217 -15.85 -16.65 1.80
N TYR A 218 -15.83 -17.79 2.48
CA TYR A 218 -16.64 -18.05 3.68
C TYR A 218 -15.91 -17.69 4.97
N ARG A 219 -14.59 -17.55 4.93
CA ARG A 219 -13.75 -17.29 6.10
C ARG A 219 -13.64 -15.78 6.40
N PRO A 220 -14.02 -15.33 7.61
CA PRO A 220 -13.71 -13.97 8.05
C PRO A 220 -12.20 -13.80 8.27
N THR A 221 -11.67 -12.64 7.92
CA THR A 221 -10.27 -12.30 8.20
C THR A 221 -10.07 -11.91 9.66
N ALA A 222 -8.94 -12.36 10.24
CA ALA A 222 -8.65 -12.24 11.66
C ALA A 222 -8.04 -10.87 12.05
N PHE A 223 -8.13 -10.54 13.34
CA PHE A 223 -7.49 -9.36 13.93
C PHE A 223 -6.03 -9.67 14.30
N ALA A 224 -5.08 -8.99 13.66
CA ALA A 224 -3.63 -9.18 13.86
C ALA A 224 -3.07 -8.32 15.00
N GLY A 225 -3.83 -7.34 15.51
CA GLY A 225 -3.36 -6.41 16.54
C GLY A 225 -2.07 -5.68 16.11
N PRO A 226 -1.04 -5.59 16.98
CA PRO A 226 0.20 -4.87 16.67
C PRO A 226 1.13 -5.65 15.71
N HIS A 227 0.82 -6.91 15.43
CA HIS A 227 1.62 -7.72 14.51
C HIS A 227 1.52 -7.15 13.09
N MET A 228 2.63 -7.17 12.35
CA MET A 228 2.70 -6.75 10.94
C MET A 228 2.92 -7.98 10.05
N PRO A 229 1.86 -8.57 9.47
CA PRO A 229 1.98 -9.71 8.57
C PRO A 229 2.59 -9.29 7.22
N ARG A 230 3.92 -9.31 7.14
CA ARG A 230 4.63 -8.75 5.98
C ARG A 230 4.29 -9.47 4.67
N LEU A 231 4.16 -10.80 4.69
CA LEU A 231 3.81 -11.59 3.51
C LEU A 231 2.39 -11.24 3.01
N ASP A 232 1.38 -11.37 3.87
CA ASP A 232 -0.01 -11.05 3.53
C ASP A 232 -0.18 -9.59 3.07
N TRP A 233 0.54 -8.66 3.70
CA TRP A 233 0.55 -7.25 3.30
C TRP A 233 1.20 -7.04 1.93
N GLN A 234 2.30 -7.72 1.65
CA GLN A 234 2.96 -7.63 0.34
C GLN A 234 2.09 -8.22 -0.77
N MET A 235 1.32 -9.28 -0.49
CA MET A 235 0.37 -9.86 -1.45
C MET A 235 -0.69 -8.84 -1.91
N TRP A 236 -1.11 -7.91 -1.04
CA TRP A 236 -2.04 -6.84 -1.43
C TRP A 236 -1.44 -5.92 -2.51
N PHE A 237 -0.17 -5.52 -2.36
CA PHE A 237 0.51 -4.73 -3.39
C PHE A 237 0.70 -5.52 -4.69
N GLU A 238 1.03 -6.80 -4.59
CA GLU A 238 1.20 -7.63 -5.78
C GLU A 238 -0.09 -7.83 -6.53
N GLY A 239 -1.22 -8.00 -5.83
CA GLY A 239 -2.54 -8.06 -6.46
C GLY A 239 -2.83 -6.80 -7.28
N LEU A 240 -2.52 -5.62 -6.76
CA LEU A 240 -2.67 -4.35 -7.48
C LEU A 240 -1.72 -4.24 -8.68
N ASN A 241 -0.46 -4.67 -8.54
CA ASN A 241 0.48 -4.69 -9.66
C ASN A 241 -0.02 -5.63 -10.76
N PHE A 242 -0.42 -6.85 -10.40
CA PHE A 242 -0.89 -7.86 -11.33
C PHE A 242 -2.18 -7.40 -12.05
N GLU A 243 -3.14 -6.81 -11.34
CA GLU A 243 -4.34 -6.24 -11.96
C GLU A 243 -4.01 -5.20 -13.05
N ASN A 244 -2.99 -4.37 -12.81
CA ASN A 244 -2.52 -3.39 -13.80
C ASN A 244 -1.82 -4.06 -14.99
N TYR A 245 -1.04 -5.11 -14.75
CA TYR A 245 -0.29 -5.80 -15.80
C TYR A 245 -1.20 -6.57 -16.76
N VAL A 246 -2.32 -7.11 -16.28
CA VAL A 246 -3.29 -7.86 -17.10
C VAL A 246 -4.03 -6.96 -18.10
N GLN A 247 -4.08 -5.65 -17.88
CA GLN A 247 -4.80 -4.73 -18.78
C GLN A 247 -4.15 -4.59 -20.17
N ASN A 248 -2.85 -4.87 -20.30
CA ASN A 248 -2.11 -4.78 -21.56
C ASN A 248 -1.53 -6.15 -21.93
N ASP A 249 -1.81 -6.65 -23.13
CA ASP A 249 -1.43 -8.01 -23.54
C ASP A 249 0.11 -8.23 -23.52
N PHE A 250 0.92 -7.25 -23.94
CA PHE A 250 2.38 -7.37 -23.91
C PHE A 250 2.92 -7.34 -22.47
N THR A 251 2.40 -6.46 -21.62
CA THR A 251 2.78 -6.40 -20.21
C THR A 251 2.39 -7.69 -19.47
N ASN A 252 1.18 -8.19 -19.72
CA ASN A 252 0.68 -9.44 -19.13
C ASN A 252 1.56 -10.63 -19.54
N PHE A 253 1.82 -10.77 -20.84
CA PHE A 253 2.71 -11.79 -21.38
C PHE A 253 4.09 -11.74 -20.70
N LEU A 254 4.70 -10.56 -20.65
CA LEU A 254 6.04 -10.40 -20.12
C LEU A 254 6.11 -10.67 -18.61
N TYR A 255 5.09 -10.24 -17.86
CA TYR A 255 4.97 -10.54 -16.44
C TYR A 255 4.81 -12.04 -16.18
N PHE A 256 4.07 -12.76 -17.03
CA PHE A 256 3.95 -14.22 -16.95
C PHE A 256 5.26 -14.94 -17.22
N ARG A 257 6.01 -14.50 -18.24
CA ARG A 257 7.36 -15.02 -18.52
C ARG A 257 8.32 -14.73 -17.38
N PHE A 258 8.23 -13.54 -16.79
CA PHE A 258 8.98 -13.16 -15.61
C PHE A 258 8.70 -14.11 -14.43
N LEU A 259 7.44 -14.28 -14.03
CA LEU A 259 7.08 -15.18 -12.93
C LEU A 259 7.45 -16.63 -13.22
N GLN A 260 7.29 -17.10 -14.46
CA GLN A 260 7.66 -18.47 -14.83
C GLN A 260 9.17 -18.72 -14.66
N ILE A 261 10.01 -17.77 -15.05
CA ILE A 261 11.47 -17.87 -14.90
C ILE A 261 11.86 -17.72 -13.42
N SER A 262 11.35 -16.71 -12.73
CA SER A 262 11.68 -16.47 -11.31
C SER A 262 11.24 -17.62 -10.41
N ALA A 263 10.04 -18.18 -10.61
CA ALA A 263 9.53 -19.29 -9.82
C ALA A 263 10.33 -20.60 -10.05
N ASN A 264 11.06 -20.71 -11.15
CA ASN A 264 11.96 -21.83 -11.44
C ASN A 264 13.42 -21.50 -11.11
N GLY A 265 13.68 -20.49 -10.26
CA GLY A 265 15.02 -20.13 -9.77
C GLY A 265 15.88 -19.34 -10.76
N GLY A 266 15.26 -18.71 -11.76
CA GLY A 266 15.99 -17.89 -12.74
C GLY A 266 16.56 -16.60 -12.15
N ASP A 267 17.73 -16.19 -12.66
CA ASP A 267 18.49 -15.04 -12.16
C ASP A 267 18.37 -13.80 -13.07
N GLN A 268 19.11 -12.73 -12.75
CA GLN A 268 19.13 -11.51 -13.57
C GLN A 268 19.71 -11.73 -14.98
N ASN A 269 20.62 -12.70 -15.15
CA ASN A 269 21.24 -12.99 -16.44
C ASN A 269 20.24 -13.66 -17.38
N ASP A 270 19.34 -14.47 -16.83
CA ASP A 270 18.24 -15.07 -17.57
C ASP A 270 17.33 -14.03 -18.20
N PHE A 271 17.08 -12.92 -17.51
CA PHE A 271 16.29 -11.80 -18.03
C PHE A 271 17.05 -10.92 -19.04
N ALA A 272 18.38 -11.04 -19.14
CA ALA A 272 19.14 -10.41 -20.21
C ALA A 272 19.02 -11.17 -21.54
N ASN A 273 18.69 -12.47 -21.49
CA ASN A 273 18.50 -13.29 -22.68
C ASN A 273 17.06 -13.14 -23.22
N LEU A 274 16.90 -12.24 -24.20
CA LEU A 274 15.61 -11.97 -24.85
C LEU A 274 14.97 -13.22 -25.47
N GLN A 275 15.77 -14.12 -26.07
CA GLN A 275 15.24 -15.35 -26.67
C GLN A 275 14.66 -16.28 -25.59
N LYS A 276 15.30 -16.37 -24.42
CA LYS A 276 14.79 -17.15 -23.28
C LYS A 276 13.49 -16.54 -22.73
N VAL A 277 13.43 -15.23 -22.57
CA VAL A 277 12.26 -14.55 -22.00
C VAL A 277 11.09 -14.52 -22.96
N LEU A 278 11.30 -14.11 -24.21
CA LEU A 278 10.23 -14.00 -25.20
C LEU A 278 9.81 -15.36 -25.77
N GLY A 279 10.70 -16.35 -25.80
CA GLY A 279 10.47 -17.59 -26.55
C GLY A 279 10.83 -17.42 -28.03
N GLU A 280 10.96 -18.55 -28.74
CA GLU A 280 11.48 -18.56 -30.11
C GLU A 280 10.58 -17.81 -31.09
N GLN A 281 9.27 -17.96 -30.97
CA GLN A 281 8.30 -17.38 -31.90
C GLN A 281 8.29 -15.85 -31.82
N GLU A 282 8.13 -15.30 -30.62
CA GLU A 282 8.11 -13.86 -30.37
C GLU A 282 9.47 -13.22 -30.63
N PHE A 283 10.56 -13.92 -30.29
CA PHE A 283 11.91 -13.46 -30.60
C PHE A 283 12.13 -13.40 -32.12
N PHE A 284 11.74 -14.42 -32.87
CA PHE A 284 11.83 -14.42 -34.33
C PHE A 284 10.97 -13.31 -34.95
N ALA A 285 9.75 -13.10 -34.46
CA ALA A 285 8.89 -12.01 -34.90
C ALA A 285 9.54 -10.64 -34.64
N LEU A 286 10.17 -10.46 -33.48
CA LEU A 286 10.91 -9.24 -33.14
C LEU A 286 12.12 -9.05 -34.06
N SER A 287 12.94 -10.09 -34.29
CA SER A 287 14.11 -10.02 -35.15
C SER A 287 13.77 -9.66 -36.61
N ASN A 288 12.59 -10.07 -37.10
CA ASN A 288 12.12 -9.76 -38.46
C ASN A 288 11.32 -8.45 -38.54
N SER A 289 11.05 -7.78 -37.41
CA SER A 289 10.31 -6.52 -37.39
C SER A 289 11.19 -5.33 -37.82
N PRO A 290 10.62 -4.23 -38.31
CA PRO A 290 11.37 -3.01 -38.61
C PRO A 290 12.16 -2.47 -37.41
N SER A 291 13.28 -1.80 -37.66
CA SER A 291 14.20 -1.30 -36.62
C SER A 291 13.53 -0.40 -35.58
N HIS A 292 12.57 0.45 -35.99
CA HIS A 292 11.83 1.33 -35.07
C HIS A 292 10.93 0.53 -34.10
N ILE A 293 10.31 -0.56 -34.57
CA ILE A 293 9.51 -1.46 -33.71
C ILE A 293 10.43 -2.20 -32.74
N GLN A 294 11.58 -2.69 -33.21
CA GLN A 294 12.55 -3.36 -32.35
C GLN A 294 12.99 -2.44 -31.20
N GLN A 295 13.37 -1.20 -31.51
CA GLN A 295 13.77 -0.23 -30.49
C GLN A 295 12.65 0.06 -29.49
N GLN A 296 11.41 0.23 -29.95
CA GLN A 296 10.27 0.48 -29.07
C GLN A 296 10.00 -0.71 -28.13
N VAL A 297 10.03 -1.93 -28.66
CA VAL A 297 9.83 -3.16 -27.87
C VAL A 297 10.95 -3.32 -26.84
N LEU A 298 12.21 -3.07 -27.22
CA LEU A 298 13.34 -3.14 -26.28
C LEU A 298 13.28 -2.09 -25.18
N GLN A 299 12.84 -0.87 -25.50
CA GLN A 299 12.61 0.17 -24.49
C GLN A 299 11.50 -0.24 -23.51
N ASN A 300 10.35 -0.69 -24.04
CA ASN A 300 9.24 -1.16 -23.23
C ASN A 300 9.63 -2.35 -22.37
N TYR A 301 10.38 -3.31 -22.94
CA TYR A 301 10.90 -4.47 -22.25
C TYR A 301 11.77 -4.06 -21.05
N ASN A 302 12.78 -3.22 -21.28
CA ASN A 302 13.70 -2.79 -20.21
C ASN A 302 12.97 -2.03 -19.10
N GLN A 303 12.00 -1.17 -19.46
CA GLN A 303 11.19 -0.46 -18.47
C GLN A 303 10.33 -1.41 -17.64
N LEU A 304 9.66 -2.37 -18.28
CA LEU A 304 8.79 -3.34 -17.61
C LEU A 304 9.59 -4.32 -16.74
N LEU A 305 10.69 -4.88 -17.25
CA LEU A 305 11.56 -5.78 -16.48
C LEU A 305 12.15 -5.06 -15.26
N GLY A 306 12.60 -3.82 -15.42
CA GLY A 306 13.07 -3.01 -14.28
C GLY A 306 11.98 -2.82 -13.22
N ALA A 307 10.72 -2.65 -13.64
CA ALA A 307 9.59 -2.57 -12.71
C ALA A 307 9.31 -3.91 -12.02
N PHE A 308 9.33 -5.04 -12.75
CA PHE A 308 9.09 -6.37 -12.20
C PHE A 308 10.18 -6.79 -11.23
N LEU A 309 11.46 -6.62 -11.60
CA LEU A 309 12.60 -6.90 -10.73
C LEU A 309 12.56 -6.05 -9.45
N GLY A 310 12.15 -4.79 -9.56
CA GLY A 310 12.07 -3.87 -8.42
C GLY A 310 10.88 -4.08 -7.47
N ARG A 311 9.76 -4.64 -7.97
CA ARG A 311 8.48 -4.71 -7.23
C ARG A 311 7.96 -6.12 -6.98
N SER A 312 8.23 -7.06 -7.88
CA SER A 312 7.61 -8.39 -7.95
C SER A 312 8.62 -9.54 -7.83
N GLN A 313 9.92 -9.28 -7.79
CA GLN A 313 10.92 -10.35 -7.64
C GLN A 313 10.72 -11.20 -6.38
N TRP A 314 10.33 -10.58 -5.26
CA TRP A 314 10.02 -11.30 -4.04
C TRP A 314 8.89 -12.32 -4.24
N PHE A 315 7.93 -12.01 -5.11
CA PHE A 315 6.79 -12.90 -5.40
C PHE A 315 7.24 -14.09 -6.24
N GLY A 316 8.11 -13.88 -7.23
CA GLY A 316 8.77 -14.97 -7.96
C GLY A 316 9.54 -15.91 -7.02
N ASN A 317 10.36 -15.37 -6.11
CA ASN A 317 11.09 -16.15 -5.11
C ASN A 317 10.15 -16.88 -4.13
N PHE A 318 9.01 -16.27 -3.81
CA PHE A 318 7.98 -16.89 -2.98
C PHE A 318 7.38 -18.10 -3.70
N LEU A 319 7.06 -18.00 -5.00
CA LEU A 319 6.55 -19.12 -5.79
C LEU A 319 7.59 -20.24 -5.93
N GLU A 320 8.88 -19.90 -6.11
CA GLU A 320 9.98 -20.87 -6.07
C GLU A 320 10.01 -21.63 -4.73
N ALA A 321 9.89 -20.91 -3.61
CA ALA A 321 9.84 -21.53 -2.29
C ALA A 321 8.64 -22.48 -2.12
N LEU A 322 7.50 -22.22 -2.77
CA LEU A 322 6.36 -23.17 -2.79
C LEU A 322 6.67 -24.43 -3.62
N PHE A 323 7.33 -24.29 -4.77
CA PHE A 323 7.81 -25.42 -5.58
C PHE A 323 8.84 -26.28 -4.86
N LEU A 324 9.66 -25.66 -4.01
CA LEU A 324 10.68 -26.31 -3.19
C LEU A 324 10.17 -26.81 -1.83
N GLN A 325 8.90 -26.54 -1.49
CA GLN A 325 8.31 -26.89 -0.19
C GLN A 325 9.12 -26.37 1.00
N ASN A 326 9.59 -25.13 0.90
CA ASN A 326 10.39 -24.53 1.96
C ASN A 326 9.57 -24.35 3.25
N GLU A 327 9.89 -25.12 4.29
CA GLU A 327 9.15 -25.13 5.56
C GLU A 327 9.07 -23.75 6.23
N ASN A 328 10.14 -22.94 6.15
CA ASN A 328 10.14 -21.59 6.73
C ASN A 328 9.09 -20.71 6.06
N VAL A 329 8.94 -20.82 4.74
CA VAL A 329 7.94 -20.07 3.98
C VAL A 329 6.54 -20.64 4.19
N LEU A 330 6.39 -21.97 4.14
CA LEU A 330 5.10 -22.63 4.35
C LEU A 330 4.54 -22.37 5.75
N SER A 331 5.38 -22.29 6.77
CA SER A 331 4.97 -21.96 8.16
C SER A 331 4.33 -20.57 8.31
N LEU A 332 4.52 -19.67 7.33
CA LEU A 332 3.88 -18.36 7.29
C LEU A 332 2.42 -18.43 6.84
N LEU A 333 2.02 -19.50 6.16
CA LEU A 333 0.66 -19.72 5.67
C LEU A 333 -0.24 -20.33 6.76
N ALA A 334 -1.56 -20.14 6.60
CA ALA A 334 -2.55 -20.71 7.51
C ALA A 334 -2.75 -22.20 7.24
N GLU A 335 -2.98 -22.54 5.97
CA GLU A 335 -3.15 -23.91 5.50
C GLU A 335 -2.41 -24.01 4.16
N TYR A 336 -1.74 -25.13 3.95
CA TYR A 336 -1.01 -25.37 2.71
C TYR A 336 -1.02 -26.86 2.39
N PRO A 337 -1.08 -27.24 1.10
CA PRO A 337 -0.96 -28.63 0.70
C PRO A 337 0.46 -29.15 0.92
N GLU A 338 0.56 -30.34 1.48
CA GLU A 338 1.82 -31.09 1.59
C GLU A 338 2.07 -31.86 0.30
N PHE A 339 3.13 -31.48 -0.41
CA PHE A 339 3.59 -32.20 -1.59
C PHE A 339 4.98 -32.77 -1.30
N PRO A 340 5.18 -34.09 -1.12
CA PRO A 340 6.46 -34.66 -0.69
C PRO A 340 7.67 -34.32 -1.60
N LYS A 341 7.43 -33.99 -2.87
CA LYS A 341 8.47 -33.57 -3.84
C LYS A 341 8.24 -32.13 -4.37
N GLY A 342 7.32 -31.40 -3.75
CA GLY A 342 6.75 -30.16 -4.27
C GLY A 342 5.75 -30.37 -5.41
N PRO A 343 4.88 -29.38 -5.67
CA PRO A 343 3.93 -29.44 -6.75
C PRO A 343 4.65 -29.46 -8.10
N ASN A 344 4.06 -30.11 -9.10
CA ASN A 344 4.55 -30.05 -10.48
C ASN A 344 4.08 -28.76 -11.17
N GLN A 345 2.97 -28.20 -10.69
CA GLN A 345 2.33 -27.03 -11.27
C GLN A 345 1.80 -26.10 -10.17
N LEU A 346 1.97 -24.80 -10.39
CA LEU A 346 1.31 -23.75 -9.63
C LEU A 346 0.34 -23.00 -10.55
N ARG A 347 -0.90 -22.84 -10.10
CA ARG A 347 -1.89 -21.99 -10.73
C ARG A 347 -2.03 -20.73 -9.89
N ILE A 348 -1.84 -19.58 -10.53
CA ILE A 348 -1.97 -18.26 -9.93
C ILE A 348 -3.15 -17.58 -10.61
N THR A 349 -4.18 -17.27 -9.85
CA THR A 349 -5.37 -16.56 -10.35
C THR A 349 -5.59 -15.27 -9.59
N LEU A 350 -6.20 -14.28 -10.26
CA LEU A 350 -6.61 -13.03 -9.65
C LEU A 350 -8.13 -12.94 -9.63
N ARG A 351 -8.69 -12.58 -8.48
CA ARG A 351 -10.13 -12.37 -8.30
C ARG A 351 -10.38 -11.07 -7.56
N HIS A 352 -11.45 -10.37 -7.91
CA HIS A 352 -11.91 -9.23 -7.12
C HIS A 352 -12.66 -9.71 -5.89
N TYR A 353 -12.42 -9.08 -4.76
CA TYR A 353 -13.07 -9.35 -3.49
C TYR A 353 -13.83 -8.11 -3.00
N LYS A 354 -15.04 -8.29 -2.48
CA LYS A 354 -15.80 -7.24 -1.77
C LYS A 354 -16.52 -7.87 -0.59
N PHE A 355 -16.82 -7.11 0.47
CA PHE A 355 -17.67 -7.65 1.53
C PHE A 355 -19.03 -8.09 0.96
N SER A 356 -19.45 -9.30 1.32
CA SER A 356 -20.75 -9.82 0.91
C SER A 356 -21.87 -9.13 1.70
N LYS A 357 -22.99 -8.83 1.03
CA LYS A 357 -24.24 -8.39 1.67
C LYS A 357 -25.20 -9.54 1.98
N VAL A 358 -24.89 -10.74 1.46
CA VAL A 358 -25.74 -11.93 1.60
C VAL A 358 -25.28 -12.74 2.82
N GLY A 359 -26.22 -13.27 3.60
CA GLY A 359 -25.93 -14.17 4.71
C GLY A 359 -25.26 -15.45 4.23
N GLY A 360 -24.20 -15.89 4.92
CA GLY A 360 -23.49 -17.14 4.63
C GLY A 360 -22.06 -16.94 4.09
N SER A 361 -21.80 -15.94 3.26
CA SER A 361 -20.43 -15.64 2.78
C SER A 361 -19.87 -14.37 3.43
N PHE A 362 -18.55 -14.33 3.61
CA PHE A 362 -17.85 -13.14 4.05
C PHE A 362 -17.44 -12.24 2.89
N TRP A 363 -16.94 -12.86 1.83
CA TRP A 363 -16.52 -12.20 0.60
C TRP A 363 -17.46 -12.55 -0.56
N LYS A 364 -17.81 -11.55 -1.35
CA LYS A 364 -18.30 -11.71 -2.71
C LYS A 364 -17.09 -11.65 -3.63
N THR A 365 -16.93 -12.67 -4.48
CA THR A 365 -15.82 -12.76 -5.42
C THR A 365 -16.30 -12.65 -6.87
N SER A 366 -15.47 -12.10 -7.74
CA SER A 366 -15.67 -12.13 -9.20
C SER A 366 -14.35 -12.32 -9.92
N GLU A 367 -14.39 -12.98 -11.07
CA GLU A 367 -13.19 -13.27 -11.85
C GLU A 367 -12.67 -12.05 -12.59
N ILE A 368 -11.35 -12.00 -12.77
CA ILE A 368 -10.68 -11.00 -13.61
C ILE A 368 -10.25 -11.71 -14.90
N PRO A 369 -10.80 -11.33 -16.06
CA PRO A 369 -10.44 -11.96 -17.34
C PRO A 369 -8.94 -11.89 -17.60
N LYS A 370 -8.37 -12.94 -18.22
CA LYS A 370 -6.94 -13.05 -18.56
C LYS A 370 -5.97 -13.07 -17.35
N ALA A 371 -6.45 -13.00 -16.11
CA ALA A 371 -5.62 -13.00 -14.90
C ALA A 371 -5.46 -14.41 -14.31
N SER A 372 -5.09 -15.37 -15.14
CA SER A 372 -4.81 -16.75 -14.73
C SER A 372 -3.54 -17.23 -15.40
N LEU A 373 -2.56 -17.62 -14.58
CA LEU A 373 -1.26 -18.11 -14.98
C LEU A 373 -1.06 -19.54 -14.47
N LEU A 374 -0.57 -20.41 -15.34
CA LEU A 374 -0.12 -21.75 -15.00
C LEU A 374 1.40 -21.81 -15.13
N ILE A 375 2.09 -22.01 -14.01
CA ILE A 375 3.54 -22.21 -13.97
C ILE A 375 3.81 -23.70 -13.79
N LYS A 376 4.61 -24.28 -14.68
CA LYS A 376 5.11 -25.65 -14.53
C LYS A 376 6.53 -25.62 -13.99
N LYS A 377 6.83 -26.56 -13.11
CA LYS A 377 8.20 -26.80 -12.61
C LYS A 377 9.07 -27.33 -13.76
N TRP A 378 10.28 -26.80 -13.90
CA TRP A 378 11.25 -27.19 -14.92
C TRP A 378 12.15 -28.34 -14.47
#